data_AF-A0A2D5VKT0-F1
#
_entry.id   AF-A0A2D5VKT0-F1
#
_cell.length_a   1.000
_cell.length_b   1.000
_cell.length_c   1.000
_cell.angle_alpha   90.00
_cell.angle_beta   90.00
_cell.angle_gamma   90.00
#
_symmetry.space_group_name_H-M   'P 1'
#
loop_
_entity.id
_entity.type
_entity.pdbx_description
1 polymer ?
#
loop_
_entity_poly.entity_id
_entity_poly.type
_entity_poly.pdbx_seq_one_letter_code
_entity_poly.pdbx_strand_id
1 'polypeptide(L)'
;ITVGQVMAQTRHSLHSVSVPLFLSLRNLSTVEPESDFLWSAYQMSFWAPQGYRLEKQQLLSGYLLFSFIDPGTLLDRKRRLSVERYGLADVLLKGRELEDWFRAQYQKSLRGFGYQIEASDDGTDQQFMLLGQETRFSDNIPFQQVQSLDQLSKRKTLATHVRRCRRSNRIFVVQSVSKQNAVPVVNRVAASIHCHSDTDQEIGIIDPAEEPTLGAIGG
;
A
#
# COMPACT_ATOMS: atom_id res chain seq x y z
N ILE A 1 8.23 -27.08 -6.66
CA ILE A 1 9.62 -26.63 -6.39
C ILE A 1 9.57 -25.12 -6.33
N THR A 2 9.81 -24.53 -5.16
CA THR A 2 9.87 -23.07 -4.99
C THR A 2 11.35 -22.67 -5.01
N VAL A 3 11.72 -21.77 -5.91
CA VAL A 3 13.11 -21.26 -6.01
C VAL A 3 13.18 -19.92 -5.30
N GLY A 4 13.98 -19.82 -4.24
CA GLY A 4 14.27 -18.58 -3.53
C GLY A 4 15.68 -18.09 -3.85
N GLN A 5 15.83 -16.83 -4.26
CA GLN A 5 17.12 -16.20 -4.51
C GLN A 5 17.44 -15.23 -3.37
N VAL A 6 18.56 -15.45 -2.68
CA VAL A 6 19.04 -14.58 -1.59
C VAL A 6 20.19 -13.74 -2.12
N MET A 7 20.09 -12.41 -1.98
CA MET A 7 21.17 -11.47 -2.32
C MET A 7 21.64 -10.77 -1.04
N ALA A 8 22.96 -10.68 -0.85
CA ALA A 8 23.57 -9.99 0.28
C ALA A 8 24.55 -8.92 -0.22
N GLN A 9 24.86 -7.96 0.63
CA GLN A 9 25.90 -6.97 0.34
C GLN A 9 27.27 -7.64 0.17
N THR A 10 28.14 -7.02 -0.62
CA THR A 10 29.41 -7.57 -1.14
C THR A 10 30.42 -8.03 -0.08
N ARG A 11 30.20 -7.73 1.21
CA ARG A 11 31.09 -8.07 2.33
C ARG A 11 30.48 -9.03 3.36
N HIS A 12 29.30 -9.58 3.10
CA HIS A 12 28.67 -10.55 4.00
C HIS A 12 28.71 -11.97 3.43
N SER A 13 29.03 -12.95 4.28
CA SER A 13 28.96 -14.36 3.91
C SER A 13 27.51 -14.73 3.60
N LEU A 14 27.23 -15.08 2.34
CA LEU A 14 25.91 -15.54 1.92
C LEU A 14 25.46 -16.77 2.73
N HIS A 15 26.40 -17.63 3.14
CA HIS A 15 26.12 -18.85 3.89
C HIS A 15 25.57 -18.56 5.30
N SER A 16 26.08 -17.52 5.98
CA SER A 16 25.62 -17.17 7.33
C SER A 16 24.22 -16.57 7.35
N VAL A 17 23.72 -16.09 6.20
CA VAL A 17 22.40 -15.45 6.06
C VAL A 17 21.40 -16.39 5.39
N SER A 18 21.82 -17.18 4.40
CA SER A 18 20.93 -18.05 3.62
C SER A 18 20.39 -19.21 4.44
N VAL A 19 21.22 -19.90 5.23
CA VAL A 19 20.79 -21.07 5.99
C VAL A 19 19.71 -20.72 7.02
N PRO A 20 19.88 -19.68 7.87
CA PRO A 20 18.80 -19.24 8.76
C PRO A 20 17.53 -18.81 8.01
N LEU A 21 17.67 -18.10 6.88
CA LEU A 21 16.51 -17.69 6.08
C LEU A 21 15.73 -18.89 5.53
N PHE A 22 16.42 -19.87 4.93
CA PHE A 22 15.76 -21.07 4.41
C PHE A 22 15.14 -21.92 5.52
N LEU A 23 15.80 -22.05 6.68
CA LEU A 23 15.25 -22.74 7.85
C LEU A 23 14.07 -21.98 8.50
N SER A 24 14.00 -20.66 8.32
CA SER A 24 12.86 -19.85 8.78
C SER A 24 11.62 -19.97 7.89
N LEU A 25 11.74 -20.54 6.68
CA LEU A 25 10.62 -20.74 5.78
C LEU A 25 9.65 -21.76 6.39
N ARG A 26 8.47 -21.29 6.79
CA ARG A 26 7.40 -22.16 7.25
C ARG A 26 6.48 -22.53 6.09
N ASN A 27 6.10 -23.80 6.02
CA ASN A 27 5.00 -24.22 5.16
C ASN A 27 3.70 -23.66 5.77
N LEU A 28 3.01 -22.79 5.03
CA LEU A 28 1.84 -22.03 5.50
C LEU A 28 0.58 -22.88 5.72
N SER A 29 0.67 -24.21 5.66
CA SER A 29 -0.47 -25.12 5.81
C SER A 29 -0.90 -25.35 7.27
N THR A 30 -0.19 -24.79 8.25
CA THR A 30 -0.43 -25.01 9.70
C THR A 30 -0.67 -23.73 10.52
N VAL A 31 -1.01 -22.61 9.88
CA VAL A 31 -1.19 -21.34 10.61
C VAL A 31 -2.65 -21.11 11.01
N GLU A 32 -2.86 -20.67 12.25
CA GLU A 32 -4.17 -20.36 12.84
C GLU A 32 -5.01 -19.43 11.95
N PRO A 33 -6.35 -19.59 11.92
CA PRO A 33 -7.27 -18.96 10.97
C PRO A 33 -7.38 -17.42 11.04
N GLU A 34 -6.59 -16.74 11.87
CA GLU A 34 -6.55 -15.28 11.99
C GLU A 34 -5.13 -14.67 11.88
N SER A 35 -4.13 -15.44 11.46
CA SER A 35 -2.76 -14.92 11.37
C SER A 35 -2.55 -14.08 10.09
N ASP A 36 -2.12 -12.83 10.23
CA ASP A 36 -1.63 -12.05 9.09
C ASP A 36 -0.26 -12.58 8.61
N PHE A 37 0.05 -12.40 7.33
CA PHE A 37 1.35 -12.74 6.74
C PHE A 37 2.19 -11.49 6.45
N LEU A 38 3.43 -11.49 6.93
CA LEU A 38 4.38 -10.44 6.60
C LEU A 38 4.86 -10.61 5.15
N TRP A 39 4.53 -9.64 4.31
CA TRP A 39 5.11 -9.49 2.98
C TRP A 39 6.22 -8.47 3.05
N SER A 40 7.38 -8.81 2.49
CA SER A 40 8.51 -7.89 2.38
C SER A 40 9.21 -8.07 1.05
N ALA A 41 9.29 -7.01 0.27
CA ALA A 41 10.01 -6.98 -1.00
C ALA A 41 10.45 -5.55 -1.33
N TYR A 42 11.66 -5.38 -1.87
CA TYR A 42 12.17 -4.09 -2.38
C TYR A 42 12.07 -2.92 -1.38
N GLN A 43 12.40 -3.13 -0.10
CA GLN A 43 12.26 -2.14 0.99
C GLN A 43 10.80 -1.68 1.24
N MET A 44 9.85 -2.56 0.99
CA MET A 44 8.46 -2.38 1.35
C MET A 44 8.03 -3.60 2.14
N SER A 45 7.58 -3.38 3.38
CA SER A 45 7.05 -4.42 4.25
C SER A 45 5.65 -4.05 4.72
N PHE A 46 4.76 -5.04 4.75
CA PHE A 46 3.40 -4.91 5.25
C PHE A 46 2.81 -6.26 5.62
N TRP A 47 1.84 -6.25 6.52
CA TRP A 47 1.07 -7.43 6.89
C TRP A 47 -0.16 -7.53 5.98
N ALA A 48 -0.30 -8.66 5.28
CA ALA A 48 -1.47 -8.97 4.48
C ALA A 48 -2.34 -10.02 5.18
N PRO A 49 -3.68 -9.90 5.18
CA PRO A 49 -4.54 -10.85 5.87
C PRO A 49 -4.42 -12.27 5.31
N GLN A 50 -4.68 -13.26 6.16
CA GLN A 50 -4.76 -14.66 5.72
C GLN A 50 -5.80 -14.85 4.62
N GLY A 51 -5.55 -15.76 3.69
CA GLY A 51 -6.44 -16.06 2.56
C GLY A 51 -6.18 -15.22 1.31
N TYR A 52 -5.58 -14.03 1.46
CA TYR A 52 -5.11 -13.24 0.32
C TYR A 52 -3.86 -13.86 -0.30
N ARG A 53 -3.93 -14.19 -1.59
CA ARG A 53 -2.82 -14.74 -2.36
C ARG A 53 -2.37 -13.73 -3.40
N LEU A 54 -1.06 -13.59 -3.59
CA LEU A 54 -0.50 -12.69 -4.60
C LEU A 54 -0.95 -13.16 -5.99
N GLU A 55 -1.69 -12.30 -6.69
CA GLU A 55 -2.19 -12.52 -8.04
C GLU A 55 -1.29 -11.83 -9.07
N LYS A 56 -0.87 -10.60 -8.75
CA LYS A 56 -0.03 -9.78 -9.64
C LYS A 56 1.00 -9.02 -8.81
N GLN A 57 2.21 -8.91 -9.36
CA GLN A 57 3.21 -7.97 -8.88
C GLN A 57 3.76 -7.15 -10.05
N GLN A 58 4.11 -5.90 -9.80
CA GLN A 58 4.76 -5.03 -10.77
C GLN A 58 5.85 -4.22 -10.09
N LEU A 59 7.03 -4.22 -10.70
CA LEU A 59 8.21 -3.48 -10.27
C LEU A 59 8.67 -2.61 -11.44
N LEU A 60 8.53 -1.29 -11.28
CA LEU A 60 9.08 -0.30 -12.18
C LEU A 60 10.00 0.65 -11.40
N SER A 61 10.78 1.46 -12.12
CA SER A 61 11.55 2.53 -11.49
C SER A 61 10.61 3.47 -10.75
N GLY A 62 10.73 3.53 -9.42
CA GLY A 62 9.89 4.36 -8.57
C GLY A 62 8.44 3.86 -8.39
N TYR A 63 8.08 2.64 -8.81
CA TYR A 63 6.73 2.11 -8.57
C TYR A 63 6.73 0.62 -8.23
N LEU A 64 6.07 0.28 -7.12
CA LEU A 64 5.72 -1.09 -6.73
C LEU A 64 4.21 -1.26 -6.69
N LEU A 65 3.74 -2.42 -7.14
CA LEU A 65 2.37 -2.89 -6.94
C LEU A 65 2.40 -4.35 -6.55
N PHE A 66 1.70 -4.66 -5.46
CA PHE A 66 1.31 -6.01 -5.09
C PHE A 66 -0.21 -6.09 -5.10
N SER A 67 -0.78 -6.96 -5.92
CA SER A 67 -2.21 -7.23 -5.98
C SER A 67 -2.49 -8.63 -5.48
N PHE A 68 -3.41 -8.74 -4.54
CA PHE A 68 -3.82 -9.97 -3.90
C PHE A 68 -5.30 -10.24 -4.15
N ILE A 69 -5.63 -11.52 -4.25
CA ILE A 69 -6.99 -12.02 -4.34
C ILE A 69 -7.26 -13.01 -3.21
N ASP A 70 -8.40 -12.83 -2.54
CA ASP A 70 -8.99 -13.84 -1.65
C ASP A 70 -10.27 -14.35 -2.32
N PRO A 71 -10.40 -15.67 -2.57
CA PRO A 71 -11.63 -16.24 -3.14
C PRO A 71 -12.86 -15.90 -2.29
N GLY A 72 -12.68 -15.69 -0.98
CA GLY A 72 -13.70 -15.27 -0.04
C GLY A 72 -14.76 -16.33 0.23
N THR A 73 -15.87 -15.90 0.83
CA THR A 73 -17.01 -16.78 1.15
C THR A 73 -18.08 -16.71 0.06
N LEU A 74 -19.11 -17.57 0.12
CA LEU A 74 -20.23 -17.53 -0.82
C LEU A 74 -20.88 -16.14 -0.95
N LEU A 75 -20.94 -15.40 0.16
CA LEU A 75 -21.56 -14.07 0.25
C LEU A 75 -20.63 -12.93 -0.13
N ASP A 76 -19.31 -13.16 -0.14
CA ASP A 76 -18.29 -12.14 -0.39
C ASP A 76 -17.14 -12.73 -1.21
N ARG A 77 -17.46 -13.07 -2.46
CA ARG A 77 -16.51 -13.70 -3.38
C ARG A 77 -15.58 -12.69 -4.03
N LYS A 78 -14.35 -13.12 -4.31
CA LYS A 78 -13.34 -12.36 -5.08
C LYS A 78 -12.99 -11.03 -4.43
N ARG A 79 -12.60 -11.07 -3.16
CA ARG A 79 -12.07 -9.90 -2.46
C ARG A 79 -10.71 -9.55 -3.05
N ARG A 80 -10.46 -8.27 -3.23
CA ARG A 80 -9.17 -7.77 -3.74
C ARG A 80 -8.51 -6.86 -2.73
N LEU A 81 -7.19 -6.92 -2.70
CA LEU A 81 -6.32 -6.03 -1.95
C LEU A 81 -5.17 -5.64 -2.85
N SER A 82 -4.90 -4.35 -3.00
CA SER A 82 -3.67 -3.87 -3.63
C SER A 82 -2.90 -2.98 -2.67
N VAL A 83 -1.58 -3.12 -2.71
CA VAL A 83 -0.65 -2.31 -1.94
C VAL A 83 0.39 -1.76 -2.91
N GLU A 84 0.47 -0.44 -2.99
CA GLU A 84 1.28 0.27 -3.97
C GLU A 84 2.22 1.24 -3.27
N ARG A 85 3.40 1.42 -3.87
CA ARG A 85 4.37 2.42 -3.46
C ARG A 85 4.87 3.17 -4.68
N TYR A 86 4.71 4.49 -4.63
CA TYR A 86 5.33 5.42 -5.55
C TYR A 86 6.52 6.10 -4.87
N GLY A 87 7.67 6.14 -5.54
CA GLY A 87 8.81 6.97 -5.16
C GLY A 87 8.79 8.31 -5.88
N LEU A 88 9.63 9.24 -5.42
CA LEU A 88 9.71 10.60 -5.98
C LEU A 88 8.36 11.32 -5.94
N ALA A 89 7.69 11.26 -4.78
CA ALA A 89 6.36 11.84 -4.57
C ALA A 89 6.28 13.30 -5.02
N ASP A 90 7.29 14.12 -4.72
CA ASP A 90 7.29 15.54 -5.10
C ASP A 90 7.23 15.75 -6.62
N VAL A 91 7.93 14.90 -7.38
CA VAL A 91 7.95 14.91 -8.84
C VAL A 91 6.61 14.44 -9.41
N LEU A 92 5.96 13.47 -8.76
CA LEU A 92 4.64 12.95 -9.18
C LEU A 92 3.51 13.94 -8.89
N LEU A 93 3.55 14.57 -7.73
CA LEU A 93 2.55 15.54 -7.30
C LEU A 93 2.65 16.84 -8.11
N LYS A 94 3.87 17.29 -8.43
CA LYS A 94 4.12 18.55 -9.16
C LYS A 94 3.45 19.76 -8.49
N GLY A 95 3.50 19.80 -7.16
CA GLY A 95 2.85 20.85 -6.36
C GLY A 95 1.32 20.74 -6.26
N ARG A 96 0.71 19.66 -6.77
CA ARG A 96 -0.72 19.37 -6.53
C ARG A 96 -0.92 18.70 -5.18
N GLU A 97 -2.12 18.86 -4.63
CA GLU A 97 -2.55 18.13 -3.44
C GLU A 97 -2.60 16.62 -3.70
N LEU A 98 -2.35 15.84 -2.65
CA LEU A 98 -2.31 14.38 -2.71
C LEU A 98 -3.63 13.79 -3.21
N GLU A 99 -4.74 14.37 -2.78
CA GLU A 99 -6.09 13.97 -3.19
C GLU A 99 -6.32 14.17 -4.70
N ASP A 100 -5.94 15.33 -5.23
CA ASP A 100 -6.12 15.66 -6.65
C ASP A 100 -5.30 14.73 -7.55
N TRP A 101 -4.04 14.48 -7.16
CA TRP A 101 -3.20 13.51 -7.82
C TRP A 101 -3.85 12.12 -7.81
N PHE A 102 -4.36 11.68 -6.67
CA PHE A 102 -4.99 10.38 -6.53
C PHE A 102 -6.25 10.25 -7.42
N ARG A 103 -7.14 11.25 -7.39
CA ARG A 103 -8.36 11.26 -8.23
C ARG A 103 -8.03 11.15 -9.71
N ALA A 104 -7.00 11.86 -10.18
CA ALA A 104 -6.54 11.79 -11.56
C ALA A 104 -5.92 10.42 -11.91
N GLN A 105 -5.06 9.90 -11.03
CA GLN A 105 -4.36 8.63 -11.22
C GLN A 105 -5.31 7.43 -11.23
N TYR A 106 -6.29 7.43 -10.33
CA TYR A 106 -7.20 6.29 -10.10
C TYR A 106 -8.59 6.46 -10.73
N GLN A 107 -8.82 7.52 -11.53
CA GLN A 107 -10.10 7.86 -12.15
C GLN A 107 -10.81 6.64 -12.79
N LYS A 108 -10.06 5.80 -13.51
CA LYS A 108 -10.61 4.60 -14.16
C LYS A 108 -11.07 3.54 -13.16
N SER A 109 -10.33 3.36 -12.06
CA SER A 109 -10.66 2.38 -11.02
C SER A 109 -11.77 2.83 -10.09
N LEU A 110 -11.93 4.15 -9.92
CA LEU A 110 -13.02 4.76 -9.16
C LEU A 110 -14.34 4.77 -9.93
N ARG A 111 -14.31 4.60 -11.26
CA ARG A 111 -15.51 4.55 -12.09
C ARG A 111 -16.40 3.38 -11.65
N GLY A 112 -17.67 3.68 -11.41
CA GLY A 112 -18.64 2.70 -10.91
C GLY A 112 -18.75 2.66 -9.38
N PHE A 113 -18.09 3.58 -8.67
CA PHE A 113 -18.27 3.78 -7.23
C PHE A 113 -18.66 5.24 -6.94
N GLY A 114 -19.63 5.43 -6.05
CA GLY A 114 -19.89 6.71 -5.40
C GLY A 114 -19.09 6.73 -4.11
N TYR A 115 -18.29 7.78 -3.87
CA TYR A 115 -17.29 7.77 -2.80
C TYR A 115 -17.18 9.11 -2.08
N GLN A 116 -16.70 9.02 -0.84
CA GLN A 116 -16.36 10.13 0.04
C GLN A 116 -14.89 10.02 0.44
N ILE A 117 -14.24 11.17 0.66
CA ILE A 117 -12.85 11.25 1.11
C ILE A 117 -12.82 11.98 2.45
N GLU A 118 -12.16 11.38 3.42
CA GLU A 118 -11.87 11.94 4.74
C GLU A 118 -10.36 12.16 4.82
N ALA A 119 -9.95 13.42 4.67
CA ALA A 119 -8.55 13.81 4.73
C ALA A 119 -8.11 14.13 6.17
N SER A 120 -6.86 13.78 6.48
CA SER A 120 -6.18 14.11 7.73
C SER A 120 -4.74 14.52 7.42
N ASP A 121 -4.32 15.69 7.90
CA ASP A 121 -2.93 16.15 7.83
C ASP A 121 -2.48 16.50 9.25
N ASP A 122 -1.48 15.78 9.75
CA ASP A 122 -0.89 16.02 11.07
C ASP A 122 0.41 16.85 10.98
N GLY A 123 0.71 17.41 9.81
CA GLY A 123 1.91 18.18 9.53
C GLY A 123 3.13 17.34 9.16
N THR A 124 3.14 16.04 9.48
CA THR A 124 4.26 15.13 9.21
C THR A 124 3.97 14.28 7.99
N ASP A 125 2.78 13.67 7.95
CA ASP A 125 2.29 12.85 6.85
C ASP A 125 0.95 13.40 6.34
N GLN A 126 0.87 13.62 5.03
CA GLN A 126 -0.42 13.86 4.37
C GLN A 126 -1.10 12.52 4.13
N GLN A 127 -2.31 12.35 4.63
CA GLN A 127 -3.06 11.12 4.41
C GLN A 127 -4.57 11.35 4.24
N PHE A 128 -5.24 10.38 3.64
CA PHE A 128 -6.70 10.36 3.61
C PHE A 128 -7.22 8.94 3.47
N MET A 129 -8.47 8.79 3.89
CA MET A 129 -9.29 7.60 3.65
C MET A 129 -10.34 7.91 2.60
N LEU A 130 -10.49 7.01 1.63
CA LEU A 130 -11.59 7.02 0.67
C LEU A 130 -12.47 5.82 0.94
N LEU A 131 -13.77 6.08 1.07
CA LEU A 131 -14.80 5.06 1.20
C LEU A 131 -15.79 5.20 0.04
N GLY A 132 -15.89 4.16 -0.78
CA GLY A 132 -16.76 4.10 -1.94
C GLY A 132 -17.70 2.91 -1.90
N GLN A 133 -18.88 3.05 -2.49
CA GLN A 133 -19.84 1.98 -2.71
C GLN A 133 -20.16 1.85 -4.19
N GLU A 134 -20.26 0.60 -4.67
CA GLU A 134 -20.59 0.29 -6.06
C GLU A 134 -21.94 0.92 -6.46
N THR A 135 -21.95 1.73 -7.52
CA THR A 135 -23.15 2.35 -8.09
C THR A 135 -23.85 1.37 -9.01
N ARG A 136 -25.17 1.22 -8.91
CA ARG A 136 -25.94 0.39 -9.84
C ARG A 136 -26.58 1.24 -10.93
N PHE A 137 -26.76 0.64 -12.11
CA PHE A 137 -27.64 1.19 -13.16
C PHE A 137 -29.10 1.32 -12.66
N SER A 138 -29.51 0.51 -11.67
CA SER A 138 -30.85 0.56 -11.06
C SER A 138 -31.02 1.67 -10.02
N ASP A 139 -29.95 2.34 -9.57
CA ASP A 139 -30.06 3.45 -8.59
C ASP A 139 -30.81 4.65 -9.21
N ASN A 140 -30.94 4.71 -10.54
CA ASN A 140 -31.74 5.69 -11.28
C ASN A 140 -33.15 5.21 -11.66
N ILE A 141 -33.56 4.01 -11.26
CA ILE A 141 -34.86 3.44 -11.63
C ILE A 141 -35.75 3.30 -10.40
N PRO A 142 -36.92 3.98 -10.34
CA PRO A 142 -37.79 3.98 -9.18
C PRO A 142 -38.61 2.67 -9.14
N PHE A 143 -38.05 1.58 -8.60
CA PHE A 143 -38.79 0.33 -8.41
C PHE A 143 -39.06 0.04 -6.94
N GLN A 144 -40.30 0.25 -6.53
CA GLN A 144 -40.81 0.03 -5.16
C GLN A 144 -40.96 -1.45 -4.76
N GLN A 145 -40.60 -2.42 -5.60
CA GLN A 145 -40.89 -3.85 -5.38
C GLN A 145 -39.67 -4.74 -5.08
N VAL A 146 -38.43 -4.22 -5.06
CA VAL A 146 -37.20 -5.04 -4.94
C VAL A 146 -36.54 -4.98 -3.55
N GLN A 147 -37.14 -4.27 -2.59
CA GLN A 147 -36.52 -4.02 -1.27
C GLN A 147 -36.23 -5.27 -0.43
N SER A 148 -36.87 -6.41 -0.69
CA SER A 148 -36.67 -7.66 0.06
C SER A 148 -35.49 -8.51 -0.41
N LEU A 149 -35.02 -8.35 -1.66
CA LEU A 149 -33.87 -9.09 -2.20
C LEU A 149 -32.56 -8.31 -2.07
N ASP A 150 -32.63 -6.99 -1.90
CA ASP A 150 -31.44 -6.12 -1.90
C ASP A 150 -30.58 -6.25 -0.63
N GLN A 151 -31.17 -6.73 0.48
CA GLN A 151 -30.44 -7.01 1.72
C GLN A 151 -29.50 -8.23 1.61
N LEU A 152 -29.79 -9.18 0.72
CA LEU A 152 -28.96 -10.38 0.50
C LEU A 152 -27.71 -10.12 -0.36
N SER A 153 -27.67 -9.00 -1.09
CA SER A 153 -26.51 -8.60 -1.90
C SER A 153 -25.94 -7.27 -1.41
N LYS A 154 -25.21 -7.30 -0.29
CA LYS A 154 -24.39 -6.16 0.14
C LYS A 154 -23.55 -5.63 -1.05
N ARG A 155 -23.58 -4.31 -1.26
CA ARG A 155 -22.80 -3.60 -2.28
C ARG A 155 -21.31 -3.85 -2.03
N LYS A 156 -20.50 -3.93 -3.10
CA LYS A 156 -19.06 -3.91 -2.90
C LYS A 156 -18.67 -2.54 -2.36
N THR A 157 -17.86 -2.57 -1.32
CA THR A 157 -17.20 -1.41 -0.74
C THR A 157 -15.81 -1.34 -1.33
N LEU A 158 -15.45 -0.17 -1.82
CA LEU A 158 -14.09 0.23 -2.11
C LEU A 158 -13.58 1.01 -0.89
N ALA A 159 -12.52 0.54 -0.26
CA ALA A 159 -11.81 1.30 0.75
C ALA A 159 -10.40 1.57 0.25
N THR A 160 -9.91 2.80 0.43
CA THR A 160 -8.55 3.17 0.06
C THR A 160 -7.93 4.04 1.14
N HIS A 161 -6.73 3.68 1.57
CA HIS A 161 -5.88 4.52 2.41
C HIS A 161 -4.72 5.03 1.57
N VAL A 162 -4.52 6.35 1.56
CA VAL A 162 -3.41 6.98 0.86
C VAL A 162 -2.60 7.75 1.87
N ARG A 163 -1.28 7.54 1.87
CA ARG A 163 -0.34 8.26 2.75
C ARG A 163 0.86 8.71 1.94
N ARG A 164 1.19 9.99 2.02
CA ARG A 164 2.46 10.55 1.59
C ARG A 164 3.36 10.71 2.79
N CYS A 165 4.51 10.06 2.74
CA CYS A 165 5.58 10.29 3.68
C CYS A 165 6.57 11.29 3.07
N ARG A 166 6.65 12.50 3.64
CA ARG A 166 7.56 13.57 3.15
C ARG A 166 9.03 13.18 3.32
N ARG A 167 9.38 12.56 4.45
CA ARG A 167 10.76 12.18 4.79
C ARG A 167 11.41 11.24 3.77
N SER A 168 10.72 10.17 3.36
CA SER A 168 11.22 9.24 2.34
C SER A 168 10.78 9.56 0.91
N ASN A 169 10.12 10.70 0.69
CA ASN A 169 9.59 11.14 -0.61
C ASN A 169 8.79 10.03 -1.34
N ARG A 170 7.86 9.39 -0.62
CA ARG A 170 7.08 8.24 -1.09
C ARG A 170 5.59 8.42 -0.86
N ILE A 171 4.78 7.90 -1.77
CA ILE A 171 3.33 7.75 -1.62
C ILE A 171 3.01 6.26 -1.51
N PHE A 172 2.21 5.89 -0.52
CA PHE A 172 1.68 4.56 -0.33
C PHE A 172 0.17 4.59 -0.59
N VAL A 173 -0.32 3.62 -1.36
CA VAL A 173 -1.75 3.44 -1.61
C VAL A 173 -2.11 2.01 -1.24
N VAL A 174 -3.06 1.86 -0.32
CA VAL A 174 -3.63 0.57 0.07
C VAL A 174 -5.09 0.57 -0.30
N GLN A 175 -5.52 -0.35 -1.15
CA GLN A 175 -6.89 -0.39 -1.63
C GLN A 175 -7.48 -1.78 -1.47
N SER A 176 -8.71 -1.87 -0.94
CA SER A 176 -9.46 -3.11 -0.89
C SER A 176 -10.84 -2.95 -1.52
N VAL A 177 -11.26 -4.00 -2.24
CA VAL A 177 -12.61 -4.12 -2.78
C VAL A 177 -13.21 -5.43 -2.32
N SER A 178 -14.26 -5.34 -1.50
CA SER A 178 -15.00 -6.48 -0.96
C SER A 178 -16.40 -6.06 -0.52
N LYS A 179 -17.31 -7.01 -0.34
CA LYS A 179 -18.64 -6.75 0.24
C LYS A 179 -18.59 -6.60 1.76
N GLN A 180 -17.55 -7.16 2.39
CA GLN A 180 -17.37 -7.13 3.84
C GLN A 180 -15.92 -6.79 4.17
N ASN A 181 -15.73 -6.08 5.29
CA ASN A 181 -14.42 -5.84 5.89
C ASN A 181 -13.39 -5.07 5.03
N ALA A 182 -13.81 -4.37 3.97
CA ALA A 182 -12.88 -3.58 3.14
C ALA A 182 -12.10 -2.54 3.98
N VAL A 183 -12.80 -1.79 4.83
CA VAL A 183 -12.22 -0.75 5.69
C VAL A 183 -11.24 -1.32 6.73
N PRO A 184 -11.60 -2.30 7.58
CA PRO A 184 -10.67 -2.83 8.57
C PRO A 184 -9.44 -3.50 7.93
N VAL A 185 -9.59 -4.15 6.76
CA VAL A 185 -8.44 -4.70 6.01
C VAL A 185 -7.49 -3.59 5.59
N VAL A 186 -8.01 -2.53 4.97
CA VAL A 186 -7.20 -1.40 4.50
C VAL A 186 -6.48 -0.72 5.65
N ASN A 187 -7.18 -0.40 6.74
CA ASN A 187 -6.59 0.26 7.91
C ASN A 187 -5.49 -0.59 8.53
N ARG A 188 -5.73 -1.90 8.68
CA ARG A 188 -4.74 -2.82 9.25
C ARG A 188 -3.49 -2.90 8.38
N VAL A 189 -3.65 -3.10 7.06
CA VAL A 189 -2.53 -3.20 6.13
C VAL A 189 -1.77 -1.87 6.08
N ALA A 190 -2.46 -0.73 6.00
CA ALA A 190 -1.85 0.59 5.93
C ALA A 190 -1.04 0.94 7.20
N ALA A 191 -1.60 0.67 8.39
CA ALA A 191 -0.92 0.88 9.66
C ALA A 191 0.36 0.05 9.80
N SER A 192 0.45 -1.05 9.06
CA SER A 192 1.56 -1.98 9.11
C SER A 192 2.75 -1.57 8.22
N ILE A 193 2.55 -0.60 7.32
CA ILE A 193 3.59 -0.13 6.39
C ILE A 193 4.56 0.81 7.12
N HIS A 194 5.83 0.42 7.14
CA HIS A 194 6.92 1.26 7.62
C HIS A 194 7.46 2.11 6.46
N CYS A 195 7.40 3.44 6.57
CA CYS A 195 7.74 4.36 5.47
C CYS A 195 9.22 4.76 5.41
N HIS A 196 9.87 4.85 6.56
CA HIS A 196 11.30 5.12 6.77
C HIS A 196 11.72 4.59 8.14
N SER A 197 13.00 4.32 8.31
CA SER A 197 13.61 4.07 9.62
C SER A 197 14.23 5.35 10.15
N ASP A 198 14.36 5.50 11.47
CA ASP A 198 14.97 6.70 12.06
C ASP A 198 16.42 6.92 11.61
N THR A 199 17.08 5.87 11.11
CA THR A 199 18.44 5.88 10.58
C THR A 199 18.56 6.49 9.16
N ASP A 200 17.46 6.74 8.45
CA ASP A 200 17.48 7.29 7.08
C ASP A 200 17.88 8.79 7.00
N GLN A 201 18.36 9.38 8.10
CA GLN A 201 18.64 10.81 8.27
C GLN A 201 20.01 11.24 7.69
N GLU A 202 20.99 10.35 7.54
CA GLU A 202 22.38 10.72 7.25
C GLU A 202 22.75 10.86 5.76
N ILE A 203 21.88 10.45 4.82
CA ILE A 203 22.24 10.42 3.38
C ILE A 203 21.67 11.63 2.61
N GLY A 204 20.77 12.42 3.22
CA GLY A 204 20.01 13.47 2.52
C GLY A 204 20.44 14.92 2.77
N ILE A 205 21.37 15.19 3.70
CA ILE A 205 21.82 16.55 4.02
C ILE A 205 23.32 16.64 3.76
N ILE A 206 23.70 16.77 2.50
CA ILE A 206 24.93 17.47 2.15
C ILE A 206 24.46 18.76 1.50
N ASP A 207 24.36 19.80 2.31
CA ASP A 207 24.23 21.18 1.81
C ASP A 207 25.50 21.49 0.99
N PRO A 208 25.39 21.99 -0.26
CA PRO A 208 26.54 22.38 -1.07
C PRO A 208 27.08 23.77 -0.70
N ALA A 209 26.82 24.26 0.51
CA ALA A 209 27.11 25.64 0.90
C ALA A 209 27.93 25.69 2.18
N GLU A 210 29.21 25.31 2.09
CA GLU A 210 30.27 25.91 2.90
C GLU A 210 31.63 25.54 2.27
N GLU A 211 32.03 26.29 1.25
CA GLU A 211 33.45 26.45 0.94
C GLU A 211 34.06 27.32 2.06
N PRO A 212 34.99 26.81 2.88
CA PRO A 212 35.73 27.68 3.77
C PRO A 212 36.69 28.51 2.92
N THR A 213 36.43 29.82 2.87
CA THR A 213 37.37 30.81 2.39
C THR A 213 38.64 30.72 3.23
N LEU A 214 39.71 30.20 2.64
CA LEU A 214 41.05 30.25 3.21
C LEU A 214 41.51 31.71 3.24
N GLY A 215 41.20 32.37 4.36
CA GLY A 215 41.72 33.67 4.72
C GLY A 215 43.24 33.60 4.89
N ALA A 216 43.92 34.42 4.11
CA ALA A 216 45.33 34.71 4.25
C ALA A 216 45.65 35.18 5.69
N ILE A 217 46.67 34.60 6.31
CA ILE A 217 47.38 35.24 7.41
C ILE A 217 48.87 35.00 7.19
N GLY A 218 49.54 36.05 6.69
CA GLY A 218 50.98 36.22 6.84
C GLY A 218 51.28 36.78 8.24
N GLY A 219 52.43 36.37 8.78
CA GLY A 219 53.01 36.81 10.04
C GLY A 219 54.25 35.97 10.33
#